data_AF-A0AA39GW50-F1
#
_entry.id   AF-A0AA39GW50-F1
#
_cell.length_a   1.000
_cell.length_b   1.000
_cell.length_c   1.000
_cell.angle_alpha   90.00
_cell.angle_beta   90.00
_cell.angle_gamma   90.00
#
_symmetry.space_group_name_H-M   'P 1'
#
loop_
_entity.id
_entity.type
_entity.pdbx_description
1 polymer ?
#
loop_
_entity_poly.entity_id
_entity_poly.type
_entity_poly.pdbx_seq_one_letter_code
_entity_poly.pdbx_strand_id
1 'polypeptide(L)'
;MGALYSRSQSAAGPSQVVTPAYDELLLKLEQRRIEREIALIQAIQERKAALKLAEAREALKWSVPTGLLTIAMTVVASYKHKNLLHLVPVFPIAGYLSYQVNSCYGTKREIVLDESEKIFAESGAQLVPEPISTTEVQMGSSQSVSSQCDCSTAKKVNIEEEYNKKMEEEIVMKTMQLEHKEALKLAHKREQLAWEVLGASTTTIAIMAAARILQNKLLIVPMVPLIMCMGYRYDQCYGEHAQNIKEKANQILKNELNILKLPGQEITLAELDSRRNVQLREIANL
;
A
#
# COMPACT_ATOMS: atom_id res chain seq x y z
N MET A 1 23.84 71.58 17.71
CA MET A 1 24.18 71.96 16.32
C MET A 1 25.55 71.38 16.03
N GLY A 2 25.85 70.57 15.03
CA GLY A 2 25.11 69.90 13.96
C GLY A 2 26.19 69.10 13.26
N ALA A 3 26.20 67.77 13.41
CA ALA A 3 27.21 66.91 12.82
C ALA A 3 26.88 66.72 11.33
N LEU A 4 27.83 67.13 10.48
CA LEU A 4 27.78 67.02 9.03
C LEU A 4 27.75 65.54 8.62
N TYR A 5 26.60 65.10 8.11
CA TYR A 5 26.43 63.78 7.51
C TYR A 5 26.80 63.85 6.04
N SER A 6 27.97 63.32 5.67
CA SER A 6 28.42 63.25 4.29
C SER A 6 27.81 62.04 3.60
N ARG A 7 26.96 62.31 2.61
CA ARG A 7 26.34 61.36 1.70
C ARG A 7 27.39 60.85 0.71
N SER A 8 27.71 59.56 0.76
CA SER A 8 28.28 58.84 -0.38
C SER A 8 27.34 57.72 -0.79
N GLN A 9 26.72 57.90 -1.96
CA GLN A 9 26.10 56.81 -2.71
C GLN A 9 27.17 56.22 -3.63
N SER A 10 27.37 54.91 -3.55
CA SER A 10 27.96 54.06 -4.60
C SER A 10 27.60 52.62 -4.23
N ALA A 11 26.49 52.08 -4.73
CA ALA A 11 26.37 51.36 -6.00
C ALA A 11 26.78 49.88 -5.89
N ALA A 12 25.99 49.04 -6.56
CA ALA A 12 26.11 47.58 -6.73
C ALA A 12 25.64 46.69 -5.57
N GLY A 13 24.31 46.56 -5.44
CA GLY A 13 23.75 45.26 -5.05
C GLY A 13 24.02 44.27 -6.20
N PRO A 14 24.35 43.00 -5.94
CA PRO A 14 24.62 42.05 -7.00
C PRO A 14 23.33 41.79 -7.76
N SER A 15 23.19 42.43 -8.91
CA SER A 15 22.23 42.01 -9.94
C SER A 15 22.57 40.58 -10.29
N GLN A 16 21.73 39.65 -9.85
CA GLN A 16 21.78 38.26 -10.27
C GLN A 16 21.64 38.26 -11.78
N VAL A 17 22.76 38.05 -12.48
CA VAL A 17 22.74 37.70 -13.90
C VAL A 17 22.23 36.26 -13.94
N VAL A 18 20.91 36.13 -13.91
CA VAL A 18 20.22 34.86 -14.12
C VAL A 18 20.44 34.51 -15.59
N THR A 19 21.47 33.70 -15.86
CA THR A 19 21.72 33.19 -17.20
C THR A 19 20.63 32.17 -17.54
N PRO A 20 19.89 32.31 -18.66
CA PRO A 20 18.75 31.45 -19.01
C PRO A 20 19.11 29.95 -19.07
N ALA A 21 20.39 29.62 -19.28
CA ALA A 21 20.90 28.26 -19.30
C ALA A 21 20.89 27.56 -17.91
N TYR A 22 20.95 28.31 -16.80
CA TYR A 22 20.90 27.73 -15.45
C TYR A 22 19.46 27.38 -15.06
N ASP A 23 18.52 28.26 -15.36
CA ASP A 23 17.09 28.05 -15.10
C ASP A 23 16.55 26.86 -15.90
N GLU A 24 16.98 26.72 -17.17
CA GLU A 24 16.62 25.56 -18.00
C GLU A 24 17.16 24.24 -17.41
N LEU A 25 18.36 24.25 -16.81
CA LEU A 25 18.93 23.07 -16.16
C LEU A 25 18.20 22.73 -14.87
N LEU A 26 17.83 23.72 -14.06
CA LEU A 26 17.03 23.50 -12.85
C LEU A 26 15.67 22.90 -13.19
N LEU A 27 14.97 23.46 -14.18
CA LEU A 27 13.67 22.95 -14.61
C LEU A 27 13.76 21.50 -15.12
N LYS A 28 14.83 21.16 -15.86
CA LYS A 28 15.10 19.76 -16.27
C LYS A 28 15.37 18.82 -15.09
N LEU A 29 16.02 19.31 -14.04
CA LEU A 29 16.28 18.51 -12.83
C LEU A 29 15.01 18.28 -12.03
N GLU A 30 14.17 19.31 -11.89
CA GLU A 30 12.85 19.21 -11.25
C GLU A 30 11.93 18.27 -12.02
N GLN A 31 11.88 18.37 -13.35
CA GLN A 31 11.11 17.46 -14.18
C GLN A 31 11.57 16.00 -13.98
N ARG A 32 12.88 15.74 -14.04
CA ARG A 32 13.42 14.39 -13.79
C ARG A 32 13.13 13.89 -12.38
N ARG A 33 13.13 14.77 -11.37
CA ARG A 33 12.73 14.41 -10.00
C ARG A 33 11.29 13.91 -9.98
N ILE A 34 10.36 14.65 -10.57
CA ILE A 34 8.94 14.29 -10.60
C ILE A 34 8.73 12.96 -11.36
N GLU A 35 9.38 12.77 -12.51
CA GLU A 35 9.32 11.49 -13.27
C GLU A 35 9.75 10.30 -12.41
N ARG A 36 10.86 10.44 -11.69
CA ARG A 36 11.40 9.39 -10.83
C ARG A 36 10.50 9.14 -9.61
N GLU A 37 9.94 10.19 -9.01
CA GLU A 37 9.00 10.05 -7.90
C GLU A 37 7.74 9.29 -8.32
N ILE A 38 7.18 9.60 -9.50
CA ILE A 38 6.03 8.88 -10.04
C ILE A 38 6.39 7.41 -10.32
N ALA A 39 7.52 7.16 -11.00
CA ALA A 39 7.98 5.80 -11.28
C ALA A 39 8.21 4.99 -9.99
N LEU A 40 8.74 5.63 -8.94
CA LEU A 40 8.93 5.00 -7.63
C LEU A 40 7.60 4.66 -6.97
N ILE A 41 6.63 5.59 -6.98
CA ILE A 41 5.30 5.36 -6.41
C ILE A 41 4.62 4.20 -7.15
N GLN A 42 4.66 4.20 -8.48
CA GLN A 42 4.11 3.13 -9.31
C GLN A 42 4.76 1.78 -8.98
N ALA A 43 6.10 1.72 -8.93
CA ALA A 43 6.82 0.50 -8.59
C ALA A 43 6.50 0.00 -7.16
N ILE A 44 6.28 0.91 -6.20
CA ILE A 44 5.83 0.54 -4.84
C ILE A 44 4.39 0.01 -4.88
N GLN A 45 3.51 0.62 -5.66
CA GLN A 45 2.12 0.21 -5.78
C GLN A 45 2.00 -1.19 -6.41
N GLU A 46 2.74 -1.46 -7.49
CA GLU A 46 2.79 -2.77 -8.14
C GLU A 46 3.28 -3.86 -7.17
N ARG A 47 4.36 -3.58 -6.43
CA ARG A 47 4.86 -4.50 -5.38
C ARG A 47 3.84 -4.72 -4.27
N LYS A 48 3.13 -3.68 -3.82
CA LYS A 48 2.05 -3.82 -2.82
C LYS A 48 0.88 -4.65 -3.35
N ALA A 49 0.51 -4.48 -4.62
CA ALA A 49 -0.54 -5.26 -5.27
C ALA A 49 -0.15 -6.74 -5.38
N ALA A 50 1.11 -7.02 -5.72
CA ALA A 50 1.67 -8.37 -5.76
C ALA A 50 1.69 -9.02 -4.36
N LEU A 51 2.11 -8.28 -3.33
CA LEU A 51 2.08 -8.74 -1.94
C LEU A 51 0.66 -9.08 -1.48
N LYS A 52 -0.31 -8.20 -1.74
CA LYS A 52 -1.72 -8.48 -1.42
C LYS A 52 -2.26 -9.71 -2.16
N LEU A 53 -1.86 -9.91 -3.42
CA LEU A 53 -2.25 -11.11 -4.17
C LEU A 53 -1.64 -12.37 -3.56
N ALA A 54 -0.35 -12.33 -3.23
CA ALA A 54 0.35 -13.44 -2.60
C ALA A 54 -0.23 -13.80 -1.22
N GLU A 55 -0.57 -12.80 -0.40
CA GLU A 55 -1.24 -12.98 0.88
C GLU A 55 -2.61 -13.64 0.71
N ALA A 56 -3.41 -13.19 -0.27
CA ALA A 56 -4.71 -13.79 -0.56
C ALA A 56 -4.58 -15.26 -1.03
N ARG A 57 -3.60 -15.57 -1.88
CA ARG A 57 -3.32 -16.95 -2.32
C ARG A 57 -2.89 -17.84 -1.16
N GLU A 58 -2.12 -17.32 -0.22
CA GLU A 58 -1.71 -18.09 0.97
C GLU A 58 -2.87 -18.30 1.95
N ALA A 59 -3.69 -17.28 2.18
CA ALA A 59 -4.92 -17.40 2.97
C ALA A 59 -5.90 -18.42 2.36
N LEU A 60 -5.92 -18.54 1.03
CA LEU A 60 -6.72 -19.52 0.31
C LEU A 60 -6.30 -20.96 0.63
N LYS A 61 -5.00 -21.22 0.80
CA LYS A 61 -4.49 -22.55 1.20
C LYS A 61 -4.99 -23.01 2.57
N TRP A 62 -5.26 -22.08 3.48
CA TRP A 62 -5.78 -22.39 4.81
C TRP A 62 -7.32 -22.44 4.86
N SER A 63 -7.99 -21.59 4.09
CA SER A 63 -9.46 -21.51 4.05
C SER A 63 -10.15 -22.60 3.20
N VAL A 64 -9.53 -23.05 2.12
CA VAL A 64 -10.09 -24.13 1.28
C VAL A 64 -10.19 -25.47 2.01
N PRO A 65 -9.12 -26.02 2.64
CA PRO A 65 -9.22 -27.31 3.32
C PRO A 65 -10.18 -27.25 4.52
N THR A 66 -10.25 -26.11 5.21
CA THR A 66 -11.20 -25.93 6.32
C THR A 66 -12.63 -25.87 5.82
N GLY A 67 -12.91 -25.13 4.75
CA GLY A 67 -14.22 -25.11 4.12
C GLY A 67 -14.63 -26.46 3.53
N LEU A 68 -13.69 -27.21 2.95
CA LEU A 68 -13.97 -28.56 2.45
C LEU A 68 -14.28 -29.54 3.60
N LEU A 69 -13.53 -29.45 4.71
CA LEU A 69 -13.77 -30.24 5.91
C LEU A 69 -15.15 -29.94 6.52
N THR A 70 -15.55 -28.68 6.60
CA THR A 70 -16.88 -28.31 7.12
C THR A 70 -18.00 -28.76 6.19
N ILE A 71 -17.82 -28.67 4.87
CA ILE A 71 -18.77 -29.25 3.90
C ILE A 71 -18.87 -30.77 4.09
N ALA A 72 -17.75 -31.48 4.22
CA ALA A 72 -17.75 -32.93 4.46
C ALA A 72 -18.48 -33.32 5.75
N MET A 73 -18.20 -32.62 6.86
CA MET A 73 -18.89 -32.84 8.14
C MET A 73 -20.39 -32.56 8.04
N THR A 74 -20.76 -31.52 7.30
CA THR A 74 -22.15 -31.13 7.07
C THR A 74 -22.90 -32.18 6.25
N VAL A 75 -22.26 -32.73 5.22
CA VAL A 75 -22.78 -33.81 4.39
C VAL A 75 -22.99 -35.08 5.24
N VAL A 76 -22.00 -35.47 6.05
CA VAL A 76 -22.10 -36.63 6.96
C VAL A 76 -23.25 -36.44 7.97
N ALA A 77 -23.39 -35.25 8.55
CA ALA A 77 -24.50 -34.93 9.45
C ALA A 77 -25.86 -35.03 8.76
N SER A 78 -25.99 -34.52 7.54
CA SER A 78 -27.23 -34.59 6.75
C SER A 78 -27.61 -36.04 6.42
N TYR A 79 -26.64 -36.89 6.04
CA TYR A 79 -26.88 -38.31 5.81
C TYR A 79 -27.34 -39.04 7.06
N LYS A 80 -26.71 -38.77 8.22
CA LYS A 80 -27.04 -39.45 9.47
C LYS A 80 -28.44 -39.08 9.99
N HIS A 81 -28.82 -37.81 9.88
CA HIS A 81 -30.09 -37.31 10.41
C HIS A 81 -31.24 -37.32 9.38
N LYS A 82 -30.97 -37.71 8.12
CA LYS A 82 -31.92 -37.68 6.99
C LYS A 82 -32.61 -36.33 6.81
N ASN A 83 -31.94 -35.25 7.22
CA ASN A 83 -32.46 -33.89 7.22
C ASN A 83 -31.61 -33.01 6.30
N LEU A 84 -32.23 -32.47 5.26
CA LEU A 84 -31.58 -31.59 4.29
C LEU A 84 -31.28 -30.20 4.87
N LEU A 85 -31.90 -29.83 5.99
CA LEU A 85 -31.67 -28.56 6.66
C LEU A 85 -30.23 -28.40 7.18
N HIS A 86 -29.52 -29.51 7.38
CA HIS A 86 -28.10 -29.45 7.72
C HIS A 86 -27.23 -28.90 6.58
N LEU A 87 -27.66 -28.96 5.32
CA LEU A 87 -26.89 -28.45 4.16
C LEU A 87 -26.90 -26.92 4.02
N VAL A 88 -27.71 -26.21 4.79
CA VAL A 88 -27.82 -24.73 4.72
C VAL A 88 -26.47 -24.00 4.83
N PRO A 89 -25.52 -24.38 5.72
CA PRO A 89 -24.21 -23.72 5.83
C PRO A 89 -23.31 -23.91 4.60
N VAL A 90 -23.58 -24.90 3.74
CA VAL A 90 -22.75 -25.18 2.55
C VAL A 90 -22.86 -24.05 1.54
N PHE A 91 -24.05 -23.47 1.36
CA PHE A 91 -24.28 -22.39 0.38
C PHE A 91 -23.40 -21.14 0.63
N PRO A 92 -23.39 -20.51 1.82
CA PRO A 92 -22.55 -19.35 2.08
C PRO A 92 -21.05 -19.69 2.03
N ILE A 93 -20.64 -20.87 2.51
CA ILE A 93 -19.24 -21.30 2.48
C ILE A 93 -18.76 -21.50 1.03
N ALA A 94 -19.53 -22.22 0.22
CA ALA A 94 -19.19 -22.49 -1.18
C ALA A 94 -19.18 -21.19 -2.01
N GLY A 95 -20.15 -20.29 -1.79
CA GLY A 95 -20.18 -18.98 -2.44
C GLY A 95 -18.96 -18.13 -2.10
N TYR A 96 -18.61 -18.06 -0.81
CA TYR A 96 -17.44 -17.33 -0.33
C TYR A 96 -16.12 -17.89 -0.89
N LEU A 97 -15.94 -19.21 -0.87
CA LEU A 97 -14.74 -19.85 -1.42
C LEU A 97 -14.65 -19.66 -2.93
N SER A 98 -15.76 -19.80 -3.66
CA SER A 98 -15.80 -19.57 -5.10
C SER A 98 -15.43 -18.12 -5.44
N TYR A 99 -15.91 -17.16 -4.65
CA TYR A 99 -15.53 -15.76 -4.77
C TYR A 99 -14.03 -15.53 -4.51
N GLN A 100 -13.49 -16.11 -3.43
CA GLN A 100 -12.06 -16.00 -3.07
C GLN A 100 -11.16 -16.59 -4.16
N VAL A 101 -11.50 -17.77 -4.68
CA VAL A 101 -10.79 -18.41 -5.79
C VAL A 101 -10.82 -17.52 -7.03
N ASN A 102 -12.00 -17.03 -7.41
CA ASN A 102 -12.15 -16.14 -8.58
C ASN A 102 -11.41 -14.79 -8.40
N SER A 103 -11.27 -14.30 -7.17
CA SER A 103 -10.51 -13.08 -6.86
C SER A 103 -8.98 -13.28 -6.91
N CYS A 104 -8.50 -14.50 -6.64
CA CYS A 104 -7.07 -14.82 -6.59
C CYS A 104 -6.50 -15.33 -7.93
N TYR A 105 -7.30 -16.05 -8.70
CA TYR A 105 -6.88 -16.73 -9.94
C TYR A 105 -7.74 -16.39 -11.15
N GLY A 106 -8.91 -15.76 -10.96
CA GLY A 106 -9.83 -15.46 -12.04
C GLY A 106 -9.78 -14.01 -12.51
N THR A 107 -10.69 -13.70 -13.44
CA THR A 107 -10.79 -12.42 -14.17
C THR A 107 -11.35 -11.27 -13.32
N LYS A 108 -11.73 -11.53 -12.06
CA LYS A 108 -12.43 -10.53 -11.25
C LYS A 108 -11.63 -9.24 -11.04
N ARG A 109 -10.29 -9.30 -11.04
CA ARG A 109 -9.46 -8.09 -10.99
C ARG A 109 -9.64 -7.22 -12.22
N GLU A 110 -9.63 -7.80 -13.40
CA GLU A 110 -9.82 -7.07 -14.66
C GLU A 110 -11.19 -6.40 -14.70
N ILE A 111 -12.23 -7.09 -14.20
CA ILE A 111 -13.58 -6.51 -14.08
C ILE A 111 -13.57 -5.31 -13.13
N VAL A 112 -12.96 -5.44 -11.95
CA VAL A 112 -12.86 -4.33 -10.99
C VAL A 112 -12.04 -3.17 -11.56
N LEU A 113 -11.01 -3.46 -12.35
CA LEU A 113 -10.20 -2.44 -13.03
C LEU A 113 -11.03 -1.69 -14.07
N ASP A 114 -11.74 -2.39 -14.96
CA ASP A 114 -12.64 -1.80 -15.96
C ASP A 114 -13.76 -0.97 -15.32
N GLU A 115 -14.38 -1.48 -14.25
CA GLU A 115 -15.37 -0.73 -13.47
C GLU A 115 -14.76 0.51 -12.81
N SER A 116 -13.55 0.40 -12.26
CA SER A 116 -12.87 1.54 -11.63
C SER A 116 -12.51 2.64 -12.64
N GLU A 117 -12.16 2.28 -13.87
CA GLU A 117 -11.87 3.24 -14.94
C GLU A 117 -13.13 3.99 -15.37
N LYS A 118 -14.27 3.30 -15.49
CA LYS A 118 -15.58 3.92 -15.73
C LYS A 118 -15.97 4.89 -14.63
N ILE A 119 -15.84 4.48 -13.37
CA ILE A 119 -16.15 5.32 -12.20
C ILE A 119 -15.22 6.54 -12.14
N PHE A 120 -13.94 6.36 -12.46
CA PHE A 120 -12.98 7.46 -12.51
C PHE A 120 -13.31 8.48 -13.60
N ALA A 121 -13.71 8.01 -14.79
CA ALA A 121 -14.14 8.87 -15.89
C ALA A 121 -15.44 9.63 -15.58
N GLU A 122 -16.37 9.02 -14.84
CA GLU A 122 -17.69 9.60 -14.54
C GLU A 122 -17.68 10.50 -13.29
N SER A 123 -16.96 10.13 -12.23
CA SER A 123 -17.07 10.77 -10.91
C SER A 123 -15.72 10.96 -10.18
N GLY A 124 -14.59 10.80 -10.88
CA GLY A 124 -13.25 10.85 -10.27
C GLY A 124 -12.96 12.10 -9.44
N ALA A 125 -13.47 13.26 -9.85
CA ALA A 125 -13.30 14.53 -9.14
C ALA A 125 -14.04 14.60 -7.79
N GLN A 126 -15.09 13.79 -7.60
CA GLN A 126 -15.93 13.79 -6.39
C GLN A 126 -15.48 12.73 -5.36
N LEU A 127 -14.69 11.74 -5.78
CA LEU A 127 -14.25 10.61 -4.95
C LEU A 127 -13.01 10.92 -4.10
N VAL A 128 -12.26 11.97 -4.44
CA VAL A 128 -11.00 12.33 -3.77
C VAL A 128 -11.26 13.55 -2.87
N PRO A 129 -10.81 13.56 -1.60
CA PRO A 129 -10.80 14.79 -0.81
C PRO A 129 -9.99 15.88 -1.52
N GLU A 130 -10.40 17.14 -1.39
CA GLU A 130 -9.71 18.29 -2.01
C GLU A 130 -8.19 18.23 -1.74
N PRO A 131 -7.36 18.56 -2.74
CA PRO A 131 -5.91 18.45 -2.62
C PRO A 131 -5.41 19.29 -1.44
N ILE A 132 -4.45 18.74 -0.69
CA ILE A 132 -3.78 19.46 0.40
C ILE A 132 -3.25 20.78 -0.15
N SER A 133 -3.77 21.89 0.38
CA SER A 133 -3.37 23.25 0.01
C SER A 133 -1.86 23.40 0.15
N THR A 134 -1.23 24.00 -0.85
CA THR A 134 0.22 24.21 -0.96
C THR A 134 0.83 25.00 0.20
N THR A 135 0.00 25.55 1.10
CA THR A 135 0.42 26.29 2.29
C THR A 135 1.12 25.43 3.37
N GLU A 136 0.95 24.10 3.37
CA GLU A 136 1.57 23.22 4.39
C GLU A 136 2.96 22.71 4.01
N VAL A 137 3.36 22.82 2.74
CA VAL A 137 4.62 22.29 2.21
C VAL A 137 5.79 23.28 2.36
N GLN A 138 5.52 24.51 2.81
CA GLN A 138 6.51 25.60 2.84
C GLN A 138 7.38 25.63 4.12
N MET A 139 7.26 24.64 5.01
CA MET A 139 8.13 24.46 6.18
C MET A 139 8.99 23.21 6.01
N GLY A 140 10.03 23.31 5.19
CA GLY A 140 11.02 22.22 5.06
C GLY A 140 12.21 22.54 4.14
N SER A 141 12.06 23.48 3.21
CA SER A 141 13.13 23.82 2.26
C SER A 141 13.91 25.05 2.71
N SER A 142 14.70 24.91 3.77
CA SER A 142 15.75 25.87 4.12
C SER A 142 16.98 25.12 4.60
N GLN A 143 17.85 24.72 3.67
CA GLN A 143 19.31 24.76 3.84
C GLN A 143 20.01 24.15 2.62
N SER A 144 20.63 25.01 1.80
CA SER A 144 22.09 25.19 1.76
C SER A 144 22.43 26.00 0.52
N VAL A 145 22.63 27.29 0.72
CA VAL A 145 23.35 28.16 -0.22
C VAL A 145 24.79 28.16 0.25
N SER A 146 25.72 27.69 -0.58
CA SER A 146 27.13 28.06 -0.47
C SER A 146 27.75 28.29 -1.85
N SER A 147 28.12 29.55 -2.04
CA SER A 147 29.15 30.17 -2.88
C SER A 147 29.79 29.45 -4.09
N GLN A 148 29.58 30.11 -5.24
CA GLN A 148 30.60 30.79 -6.07
C GLN A 148 31.47 30.01 -7.09
N CYS A 149 31.36 30.49 -8.35
CA CYS A 149 32.24 30.49 -9.54
C CYS A 149 33.18 29.31 -9.88
N ASP A 150 32.90 28.60 -10.99
CA ASP A 150 33.69 28.59 -12.25
C ASP A 150 33.48 27.32 -13.11
N CYS A 151 33.52 27.50 -14.44
CA CYS A 151 33.53 26.53 -15.55
C CYS A 151 32.29 25.61 -15.78
N SER A 152 31.60 25.84 -16.91
CA SER A 152 30.23 25.38 -17.23
C SER A 152 29.99 23.88 -17.49
N THR A 153 31.02 23.05 -17.38
CA THR A 153 30.91 21.60 -17.67
C THR A 153 31.15 20.74 -16.42
N ALA A 154 32.07 21.14 -15.53
CA ALA A 154 32.27 20.48 -14.23
C ALA A 154 31.09 20.74 -13.26
N LYS A 155 30.48 21.92 -13.34
CA LYS A 155 29.34 22.30 -12.48
C LYS A 155 28.07 21.50 -12.75
N LYS A 156 27.83 21.06 -13.99
CA LYS A 156 26.64 20.25 -14.33
C LYS A 156 26.69 18.86 -13.69
N VAL A 157 27.88 18.25 -13.70
CA VAL A 157 28.13 16.92 -13.11
C VAL A 157 27.97 16.99 -11.58
N ASN A 158 28.52 18.01 -10.92
CA ASN A 158 28.42 18.15 -9.46
C ASN A 158 26.96 18.35 -8.97
N ILE A 159 26.14 19.10 -9.71
CA ILE A 159 24.73 19.29 -9.37
C ILE A 159 23.96 17.97 -9.56
N GLU A 160 24.13 17.28 -10.69
CA GLU A 160 23.46 15.99 -10.90
C GLU A 160 23.81 14.94 -9.83
N GLU A 161 25.07 14.89 -9.40
CA GLU A 161 25.54 14.03 -8.30
C GLU A 161 24.88 14.38 -6.96
N GLU A 162 24.81 15.66 -6.60
CA GLU A 162 24.12 16.11 -5.39
C GLU A 162 22.61 15.77 -5.40
N TYR A 163 21.96 15.90 -6.55
CA TYR A 163 20.54 15.52 -6.71
C TYR A 163 20.34 14.00 -6.60
N ASN A 164 21.21 13.20 -7.22
CA ASN A 164 21.15 11.74 -7.11
C ASN A 164 21.39 11.29 -5.66
N LYS A 165 22.34 11.90 -4.95
CA LYS A 165 22.59 11.62 -3.54
C LYS A 165 21.36 11.91 -2.67
N LYS A 166 20.74 13.08 -2.81
CA LYS A 166 19.51 13.43 -2.08
C LYS A 166 18.37 12.43 -2.35
N MET A 167 18.25 11.99 -3.60
CA MET A 167 17.25 11.01 -3.98
C MET A 167 17.52 9.62 -3.35
N GLU A 168 18.78 9.16 -3.33
CA GLU A 168 19.16 7.91 -2.65
C GLU A 168 18.85 7.97 -1.16
N GLU A 169 19.14 9.09 -0.50
CA GLU A 169 18.79 9.33 0.90
C GLU A 169 17.27 9.26 1.13
N GLU A 170 16.46 9.87 0.26
CA GLU A 170 14.99 9.78 0.33
C GLU A 170 14.48 8.34 0.15
N ILE A 171 15.08 7.56 -0.76
CA ILE A 171 14.71 6.16 -1.00
C ILE A 171 15.03 5.31 0.24
N VAL A 172 16.22 5.47 0.81
CA VAL A 172 16.64 4.74 2.02
C VAL A 172 15.75 5.10 3.20
N MET A 173 15.45 6.39 3.39
CA MET A 173 14.54 6.86 4.44
C MET A 173 13.13 6.27 4.29
N LYS A 174 12.55 6.27 3.08
CA LYS A 174 11.24 5.65 2.81
C LYS A 174 11.26 4.14 3.06
N THR A 175 12.36 3.46 2.71
CA THR A 175 12.54 2.03 2.95
C THR A 175 12.56 1.73 4.44
N MET A 176 13.34 2.49 5.21
CA MET A 176 13.40 2.37 6.66
C MET A 176 12.04 2.65 7.32
N GLN A 177 11.29 3.65 6.85
CA GLN A 177 9.92 3.91 7.32
C GLN A 177 8.96 2.76 7.04
N LEU A 178 9.08 2.10 5.89
CA LEU A 178 8.28 0.93 5.54
C LEU A 178 8.62 -0.26 6.45
N GLU A 179 9.90 -0.51 6.69
CA GLU A 179 10.36 -1.55 7.62
C GLU A 179 9.82 -1.33 9.04
N HIS A 180 9.87 -0.09 9.53
CA HIS A 180 9.28 0.26 10.82
C HIS A 180 7.76 0.02 10.86
N LYS A 181 7.03 0.38 9.79
CA LYS A 181 5.59 0.10 9.69
C LYS A 181 5.30 -1.40 9.66
N GLU A 182 6.13 -2.20 8.99
CA GLU A 182 6.02 -3.67 8.98
C GLU A 182 6.28 -4.26 10.38
N ALA A 183 7.33 -3.80 11.06
CA ALA A 183 7.67 -4.23 12.41
C ALA A 183 6.56 -3.89 13.42
N LEU A 184 5.98 -2.69 13.35
CA LEU A 184 4.85 -2.29 14.19
C LEU A 184 3.61 -3.16 13.94
N LYS A 185 3.28 -3.43 12.68
CA LYS A 185 2.18 -4.34 12.34
C LYS A 185 2.41 -5.74 12.90
N LEU A 186 3.64 -6.24 12.83
CA LEU A 186 3.99 -7.55 13.38
C LEU A 186 3.89 -7.58 14.90
N ALA A 187 4.37 -6.54 15.58
CA ALA A 187 4.24 -6.40 17.04
C ALA A 187 2.77 -6.38 17.47
N HIS A 188 1.93 -5.60 16.79
CA HIS A 188 0.50 -5.53 17.09
C HIS A 188 -0.21 -6.88 16.88
N LYS A 189 0.11 -7.59 15.79
CA LYS A 189 -0.44 -8.94 15.55
C LYS A 189 -0.05 -9.93 16.65
N ARG A 190 1.17 -9.84 17.20
CA ARG A 190 1.64 -10.71 18.30
C ARG A 190 0.89 -10.44 19.60
N GLU A 191 0.67 -9.17 19.94
CA GLU A 191 -0.12 -8.80 21.11
C GLU A 191 -1.57 -9.26 20.96
N GLN A 192 -2.18 -9.03 19.79
CA GLN A 192 -3.54 -9.49 19.52
C GLN A 192 -3.65 -11.02 19.60
N LEU A 193 -2.66 -11.75 19.07
CA LEU A 193 -2.60 -13.20 19.17
C LEU A 193 -2.52 -13.67 20.64
N ALA A 194 -1.75 -12.99 21.49
CA ALA A 194 -1.65 -13.35 22.90
C ALA A 194 -3.02 -13.25 23.61
N TRP A 195 -3.77 -12.17 23.36
CA TRP A 195 -5.13 -12.00 23.89
C TRP A 195 -6.09 -13.04 23.35
N GLU A 196 -5.96 -13.40 22.07
CA GLU A 196 -6.80 -14.42 21.47
C GLU A 196 -6.49 -15.82 21.97
N VAL A 197 -5.21 -16.17 22.23
CA VAL A 197 -4.85 -17.46 22.86
C VAL A 197 -5.45 -17.55 24.26
N LEU A 198 -5.43 -16.45 25.01
CA LEU A 198 -5.98 -16.40 26.36
C LEU A 198 -7.51 -16.52 26.35
N GLY A 199 -8.20 -15.82 25.44
CA GLY A 199 -9.65 -15.96 25.24
C GLY A 199 -10.06 -17.34 24.71
N ALA A 200 -9.30 -17.89 23.76
CA ALA A 200 -9.51 -19.22 23.19
C ALA A 200 -9.36 -20.32 24.24
N SER A 201 -8.31 -20.26 25.06
CA SER A 201 -8.03 -21.26 26.10
C SER A 201 -9.08 -21.24 27.21
N THR A 202 -9.48 -20.05 27.69
CA THR A 202 -10.55 -19.92 28.68
C THR A 202 -11.90 -20.43 28.14
N THR A 203 -12.24 -20.09 26.89
CA THR A 203 -13.45 -20.59 26.22
C THR A 203 -13.41 -22.12 26.05
N THR A 204 -12.26 -22.67 25.69
CA THR A 204 -12.03 -24.12 25.55
C THR A 204 -12.29 -24.84 26.88
N ILE A 205 -11.77 -24.32 28.00
CA ILE A 205 -11.99 -24.89 29.33
C ILE A 205 -13.46 -24.79 29.73
N ALA A 206 -14.11 -23.65 29.47
CA ALA A 206 -15.53 -23.43 29.76
C ALA A 206 -16.43 -24.40 28.97
N ILE A 207 -16.19 -24.55 27.66
CA ILE A 207 -16.90 -25.50 26.80
C ILE A 207 -16.67 -26.94 27.29
N MET A 208 -15.46 -27.28 27.71
CA MET A 208 -15.15 -28.61 28.23
C MET A 208 -15.88 -28.90 29.54
N ALA A 209 -15.96 -27.93 30.45
CA ALA A 209 -16.76 -28.04 31.68
C ALA A 209 -18.26 -28.18 31.36
N ALA A 210 -18.79 -27.36 30.46
CA ALA A 210 -20.18 -27.41 30.02
C ALA A 210 -20.53 -28.75 29.35
N ALA A 211 -19.64 -29.30 28.52
CA ALA A 211 -19.82 -30.59 27.87
C ALA A 211 -19.93 -31.74 28.88
N ARG A 212 -19.21 -31.68 30.01
CA ARG A 212 -19.34 -32.68 31.09
C ARG A 212 -20.69 -32.58 31.81
N ILE A 213 -21.18 -31.38 32.05
CA ILE A 213 -22.46 -31.15 32.73
C ILE A 213 -23.63 -31.56 31.84
N LEU A 214 -23.59 -31.21 30.55
CA LEU A 214 -24.69 -31.41 29.60
C LEU A 214 -24.66 -32.78 28.89
N GLN A 215 -23.63 -33.61 29.12
CA GLN A 215 -23.42 -34.94 28.48
C GLN A 215 -23.47 -34.95 26.93
N ASN A 216 -23.51 -33.77 26.29
CA ASN A 216 -23.65 -33.62 24.85
C ASN A 216 -22.27 -33.57 24.18
N LYS A 217 -21.86 -34.68 23.55
CA LYS A 217 -20.58 -34.78 22.82
C LYS A 217 -20.48 -33.85 21.60
N LEU A 218 -21.61 -33.37 21.07
CA LEU A 218 -21.63 -32.39 19.98
C LEU A 218 -21.10 -31.00 20.39
N LEU A 219 -21.00 -30.69 21.70
CA LEU A 219 -20.53 -29.40 22.19
C LEU A 219 -19.01 -29.19 21.95
N ILE A 220 -18.28 -30.24 21.56
CA ILE A 220 -16.85 -30.20 21.23
C ILE A 220 -16.62 -29.77 19.77
N VAL A 221 -17.63 -29.86 18.90
CA VAL A 221 -17.53 -29.50 17.47
C VAL A 221 -16.93 -28.10 17.21
N PRO A 222 -17.27 -27.01 17.94
CA PRO A 222 -16.67 -25.69 17.71
C PRO A 222 -15.19 -25.57 18.08
N MET A 223 -14.59 -26.55 18.79
CA MET A 223 -13.17 -26.51 19.15
C MET A 223 -12.25 -26.62 17.93
N VAL A 224 -12.64 -27.44 16.95
CA VAL A 224 -11.84 -27.72 15.76
C VAL A 224 -11.56 -26.45 14.94
N PRO A 225 -12.57 -25.64 14.53
CA PRO A 225 -12.31 -24.40 13.81
C PRO A 225 -11.54 -23.38 14.66
N LEU A 226 -11.73 -23.39 15.98
CA LEU A 226 -11.03 -22.48 16.88
C LEU A 226 -9.53 -22.78 16.93
N ILE A 227 -9.13 -24.04 17.13
CA ILE A 227 -7.71 -24.47 17.12
C ILE A 227 -7.07 -24.19 15.75
N MET A 228 -7.81 -24.43 14.67
CA MET A 228 -7.32 -24.18 13.32
C MET A 228 -7.10 -22.69 13.04
N CYS A 229 -8.04 -21.82 13.44
CA CYS A 229 -7.87 -20.37 13.35
C CYS A 229 -6.66 -19.89 14.17
N MET A 230 -6.48 -20.42 15.38
CA MET A 230 -5.32 -20.10 16.22
C MET A 230 -3.99 -20.53 15.57
N GLY A 231 -3.96 -21.73 14.98
CA GLY A 231 -2.79 -22.23 14.24
C GLY A 231 -2.42 -21.33 13.05
N TYR A 232 -3.40 -20.92 12.25
CA TYR A 232 -3.17 -20.00 11.13
C TYR A 232 -2.62 -18.64 11.59
N ARG A 233 -3.17 -18.07 12.67
CA ARG A 233 -2.66 -16.81 13.22
C ARG A 233 -1.28 -16.94 13.83
N TYR A 234 -0.98 -18.08 14.44
CA TYR A 234 0.35 -18.36 14.96
C TYR A 234 1.40 -18.37 13.85
N ASP A 235 1.11 -19.07 12.74
CA ASP A 235 1.98 -19.11 11.55
C ASP A 235 2.24 -17.70 10.98
N GLN A 236 1.22 -16.83 10.96
CA GLN A 236 1.38 -15.43 10.54
C GLN A 236 2.31 -14.59 11.44
N CYS A 237 2.43 -14.90 12.73
CA CYS A 237 3.16 -14.09 13.71
C CYS A 237 4.59 -14.57 13.97
N TYR A 238 4.81 -15.88 13.92
CA TYR A 238 6.06 -16.55 14.31
C TYR A 238 6.67 -17.42 13.21
N GLY A 239 5.91 -17.77 12.17
CA GLY A 239 6.40 -18.59 11.07
C GLY A 239 7.16 -17.80 9.99
N GLU A 240 7.61 -18.52 8.96
CA GLU A 240 8.26 -17.96 7.76
C GLU A 240 7.25 -17.31 6.79
N HIS A 241 6.01 -17.11 7.23
CA HIS A 241 4.91 -16.60 6.42
C HIS A 241 5.25 -15.29 5.69
N ALA A 242 5.91 -14.35 6.38
CA ALA A 242 6.32 -13.08 5.78
C ALA A 242 7.35 -13.25 4.65
N GLN A 243 8.31 -14.16 4.80
CA GLN A 243 9.30 -14.45 3.76
C GLN A 243 8.67 -15.18 2.58
N ASN A 244 7.80 -16.15 2.86
CA ASN A 244 7.09 -16.93 1.83
C ASN A 244 6.15 -16.04 0.99
N ILE A 245 5.45 -15.08 1.61
CA ILE A 245 4.66 -14.09 0.88
C ILE A 245 5.56 -13.19 0.02
N LYS A 246 6.68 -12.71 0.56
CA LYS A 246 7.65 -11.90 -0.20
C LYS A 246 8.18 -12.66 -1.42
N GLU A 247 8.53 -13.94 -1.25
CA GLU A 247 8.99 -14.79 -2.35
C GLU A 247 7.91 -15.00 -3.41
N LYS A 248 6.68 -15.35 -3.01
CA LYS A 248 5.55 -15.50 -3.94
C LYS A 248 5.20 -14.20 -4.66
N ALA A 249 5.26 -13.07 -3.98
CA ALA A 249 5.05 -11.77 -4.60
C ALA A 249 6.13 -11.48 -5.65
N ASN A 250 7.39 -11.81 -5.37
CA ASN A 250 8.47 -11.71 -6.35
C ASN A 250 8.28 -12.64 -7.55
N GLN A 251 7.74 -13.85 -7.34
CA GLN A 251 7.38 -14.75 -8.44
C GLN A 251 6.24 -14.18 -9.30
N ILE A 252 5.20 -13.61 -8.68
CA ILE A 252 4.09 -12.95 -9.40
C ILE A 252 4.60 -11.75 -10.21
N LEU A 253 5.46 -10.92 -9.63
CA LEU A 253 6.08 -9.78 -10.33
C LEU A 253 6.88 -10.21 -11.57
N LYS A 254 7.53 -11.39 -11.54
CA LYS A 254 8.30 -11.90 -12.68
C LYS A 254 7.44 -12.58 -13.74
N ASN A 255 6.41 -13.31 -13.32
CA ASN A 255 5.65 -14.22 -14.19
C ASN A 255 4.34 -13.61 -14.70
N GLU A 256 3.73 -12.69 -13.95
CA GLU A 256 2.32 -12.27 -14.09
C GLU A 256 2.16 -10.74 -14.05
N LEU A 257 3.05 -9.99 -14.71
CA LEU A 257 3.00 -8.51 -14.77
C LEU A 257 1.66 -7.96 -15.27
N ASN A 258 0.99 -8.65 -16.21
CA ASN A 258 -0.31 -8.23 -16.73
C ASN A 258 -1.43 -8.25 -15.67
N ILE A 259 -1.33 -9.11 -14.65
CA ILE A 259 -2.33 -9.22 -13.56
C ILE A 259 -2.18 -8.09 -12.54
N LEU A 260 -1.03 -7.41 -12.56
CA LEU A 260 -0.68 -6.34 -11.61
C LEU A 260 -0.91 -4.94 -12.16
N LYS A 261 -1.36 -4.79 -13.41
CA LYS A 261 -1.64 -3.48 -14.02
C LYS A 261 -2.62 -2.70 -13.14
N LEU A 262 -2.21 -1.49 -12.77
CA LEU A 262 -3.05 -0.57 -12.00
C LEU A 262 -4.12 0.06 -12.90
N PRO A 263 -5.27 0.47 -12.32
CA PRO A 263 -6.27 1.23 -13.05
C PRO A 263 -5.78 2.66 -13.25
N GLY A 264 -6.01 3.20 -14.44
CA GLY A 264 -5.43 4.45 -14.88
C GLY A 264 -4.10 4.20 -15.59
N GLN A 265 -4.10 4.51 -16.88
CA GLN A 265 -2.91 4.66 -17.72
C GLN A 265 -1.74 5.27 -16.92
N GLU A 266 -0.52 4.74 -17.07
CA GLU A 266 0.69 5.17 -16.35
C GLU A 266 0.65 6.69 -16.14
N ILE A 267 0.64 7.13 -14.87
CA ILE A 267 0.57 8.55 -14.50
C ILE A 267 1.80 9.19 -15.13
N THR A 268 1.63 9.75 -16.33
CA THR A 268 2.70 10.36 -17.09
C THR A 268 2.66 11.84 -16.80
N LEU A 269 3.82 12.50 -16.82
CA LEU A 269 3.87 13.95 -16.60
C LEU A 269 2.89 14.72 -17.50
N ALA A 270 2.72 14.25 -18.74
CA ALA A 270 1.79 14.82 -19.70
C ALA A 270 0.33 14.82 -19.19
N GLU A 271 -0.10 13.77 -18.49
CA GLU A 271 -1.44 13.67 -17.91
C GLU A 271 -1.57 14.50 -16.61
N LEU A 272 -0.47 14.69 -15.89
CA LEU A 272 -0.45 15.59 -14.73
C LEU A 272 -0.56 17.06 -15.15
N ASP A 273 0.14 17.44 -16.21
CA ASP A 273 0.10 18.78 -16.79
C ASP A 273 -1.25 19.06 -17.47
N SER A 274 -1.85 18.07 -18.14
CA SER A 274 -3.20 18.19 -18.72
C SER A 274 -4.24 18.52 -17.63
N ARG A 275 -4.21 17.80 -16.51
CA ARG A 275 -5.10 18.03 -15.35
C ARG A 275 -4.87 19.38 -14.68
N ARG A 276 -3.61 19.77 -14.48
CA ARG A 276 -3.28 21.10 -13.94
C ARG A 276 -3.84 22.21 -14.84
N ASN A 277 -3.68 22.07 -16.15
CA ASN A 277 -4.19 23.06 -17.11
C ASN A 277 -5.73 23.11 -17.14
N VAL A 278 -6.42 21.99 -16.95
CA VAL A 278 -7.89 21.96 -16.81
C VAL A 278 -8.34 22.67 -15.53
N GLN A 279 -7.72 22.38 -14.38
CA GLN A 279 -8.02 23.06 -13.12
C GLN A 279 -7.77 24.57 -13.20
N LEU A 280 -6.66 24.99 -13.83
CA LEU A 280 -6.36 26.40 -14.05
C LEU A 280 -7.38 27.09 -14.97
N ARG A 281 -7.92 26.38 -15.97
CA ARG A 281 -8.99 26.90 -16.84
C ARG A 281 -10.32 27.03 -16.10
N GLU A 282 -10.65 26.08 -15.23
CA GLU A 282 -11.85 26.15 -14.39
C GLU A 282 -11.78 27.33 -13.42
N ILE A 283 -10.62 27.56 -12.80
CA ILE A 283 -10.38 28.71 -11.91
C ILE A 283 -10.40 30.04 -12.69
N ALA A 284 -9.92 30.07 -13.94
CA ALA A 284 -9.92 31.28 -14.76
C ALA A 284 -11.28 31.63 -15.38
N ASN A 285 -12.21 30.68 -15.42
CA ASN A 285 -13.59 30.86 -15.92
C ASN A 285 -14.61 31.13 -14.80
N LEU A 286 -14.15 31.16 -13.54
CA LEU A 286 -14.91 31.57 -12.34
C LEU A 286 -14.59 33.03 -12.00
#